data_AF-A0A6I8LW33-F1
#
_entry.id   AF-A0A6I8LW33-F1
#
_cell.length_a   1.000
_cell.length_b   1.000
_cell.length_c   1.000
_cell.angle_alpha   90.00
_cell.angle_beta   90.00
_cell.angle_gamma   90.00
#
_symmetry.space_group_name_H-M   'P 1'
#
loop_
_entity.id
_entity.type
_entity.pdbx_description
1 polymer ?
#
loop_
_entity_poly.entity_id
_entity_poly.type
_entity_poly.pdbx_seq_one_letter_code
_entity_poly.pdbx_strand_id
1 'polypeptide(L)'
;MVVPVLVAAVAAVVVSAVWYTVFGRVWAELSAAGAAARPSPWRMGAEFGRTLALVVVFAVLAAATSWPVLGLAVLVWAGFPVIILAGSVLHERVPVRLAALHAGDWLVKIVVVALVLGGWR
;
A
#
# COMPACT_ATOMS: atom_id res chain seq x y z
N MET A 1 -12.02 -17.42 3.94
CA MET A 1 -11.18 -16.24 4.29
C MET A 1 -9.71 -16.38 3.88
N VAL A 2 -9.04 -17.52 4.07
CA VAL A 2 -7.60 -17.66 3.75
C VAL A 2 -7.28 -17.38 2.27
N VAL A 3 -8.03 -18.01 1.34
CA VAL A 3 -7.82 -17.84 -0.11
C VAL A 3 -7.94 -16.38 -0.57
N PRO A 4 -9.04 -15.64 -0.31
CA PRO A 4 -9.14 -14.25 -0.76
C PRO A 4 -8.10 -13.32 -0.11
N VAL A 5 -7.66 -13.62 1.12
CA VAL A 5 -6.56 -12.88 1.78
C VAL A 5 -5.24 -13.06 1.02
N LEU A 6 -4.89 -14.30 0.65
CA LEU A 6 -3.67 -14.56 -0.11
C LEU A 6 -3.74 -13.92 -1.51
N VAL A 7 -4.88 -14.04 -2.20
CA VAL A 7 -5.10 -13.41 -3.51
C VAL A 7 -4.97 -11.89 -3.42
N ALA A 8 -5.60 -11.27 -2.43
CA ALA A 8 -5.51 -9.82 -2.22
C ALA A 8 -4.07 -9.36 -1.91
N ALA A 9 -3.33 -10.13 -1.10
CA ALA A 9 -1.94 -9.81 -0.77
C ALA A 9 -1.04 -9.88 -2.02
N VAL A 10 -1.16 -10.94 -2.81
CA VAL A 10 -0.40 -11.08 -4.08
C VAL A 10 -0.78 -9.96 -5.05
N ALA A 11 -2.08 -9.70 -5.24
CA ALA A 11 -2.55 -8.65 -6.14
C ALA A 11 -2.01 -7.28 -5.73
N ALA A 12 -2.02 -6.94 -4.43
CA ALA A 12 -1.49 -5.69 -3.93
C ALA A 12 0.03 -5.54 -4.13
N VAL A 13 0.81 -6.62 -3.95
CA VAL A 13 2.26 -6.60 -4.22
C VAL A 13 2.53 -6.42 -5.72
N VAL A 14 1.80 -7.13 -6.58
CA VAL A 14 1.92 -7.00 -8.04
C VAL A 14 1.60 -5.58 -8.48
N VAL A 15 0.51 -5.01 -7.97
CA VAL A 15 0.10 -3.63 -8.25
C VAL A 15 1.16 -2.64 -7.81
N SER A 16 1.82 -2.85 -6.68
CA SER A 16 2.97 -2.05 -6.28
C SER A 16 4.15 -2.15 -7.23
N ALA A 17 4.48 -3.38 -7.63
CA ALA A 17 5.58 -3.61 -8.55
C ALA A 17 5.33 -2.88 -9.87
N VAL A 18 4.09 -2.92 -10.37
CA VAL A 18 3.65 -2.14 -11.53
C VAL A 18 3.78 -0.64 -11.25
N TRP A 19 3.30 -0.15 -10.10
CA TRP A 19 3.41 1.26 -9.72
C TRP A 19 4.85 1.76 -9.78
N TYR A 20 5.81 1.06 -9.18
CA TYR A 20 7.22 1.45 -9.20
C TYR A 20 7.95 1.11 -10.51
N THR A 21 7.36 0.29 -11.37
CA THR A 21 7.82 0.14 -12.76
C THR A 21 7.44 1.38 -13.57
N VAL A 22 6.20 1.86 -13.43
CA VAL A 22 5.68 3.04 -14.13
C VAL A 22 6.32 4.33 -13.60
N PHE A 23 6.36 4.50 -12.29
CA PHE A 23 6.87 5.70 -11.62
C PHE A 23 8.31 5.56 -11.12
N GLY A 24 9.04 4.53 -11.56
CA GLY A 24 10.40 4.25 -11.07
C GLY A 24 11.39 5.39 -11.30
N ARG A 25 11.28 6.10 -12.43
CA ARG A 25 12.11 7.30 -12.70
C ARG A 25 11.83 8.43 -11.70
N VAL A 26 10.55 8.71 -11.45
CA VAL A 26 10.12 9.71 -10.45
C VAL A 26 10.63 9.33 -9.07
N TRP A 27 10.55 8.05 -8.70
CA TRP A 27 11.08 7.58 -7.43
C TRP A 27 12.61 7.78 -7.33
N ALA A 28 13.35 7.42 -8.38
CA ALA A 28 14.81 7.55 -8.41
C ALA A 28 15.27 9.02 -8.35
N GLU A 29 14.55 9.94 -9.00
CA GLU A 29 14.85 11.38 -8.95
C GLU A 29 14.56 11.98 -7.57
N LEU A 30 13.51 11.49 -6.90
CA LEU A 30 13.07 12.04 -5.62
C LEU A 30 13.72 11.39 -4.39
N SER A 31 14.45 10.28 -4.56
CA SER A 31 15.01 9.50 -3.44
C SER A 31 16.32 8.81 -3.80
N ALA A 32 17.34 9.00 -2.95
CA ALA A 32 18.59 8.25 -3.04
C ALA A 32 18.37 6.74 -2.92
N ALA A 33 17.39 6.30 -2.12
CA ALA A 33 17.02 4.89 -1.99
C ALA A 33 16.42 4.33 -3.29
N GLY A 34 15.63 5.13 -4.00
CA GLY A 34 15.10 4.79 -5.32
C GLY A 34 16.21 4.70 -6.37
N ALA A 35 17.13 5.68 -6.39
CA ALA A 35 18.26 5.70 -7.31
C ALA A 35 19.22 4.50 -7.12
N ALA A 36 19.39 4.06 -5.87
CA ALA A 36 20.23 2.92 -5.52
C ALA A 36 19.46 1.58 -5.46
N ALA A 37 18.18 1.56 -5.85
CA ALA A 37 17.34 0.38 -5.74
C ALA A 37 17.88 -0.77 -6.58
N ARG A 38 17.93 -1.96 -5.98
CA ARG A 38 18.31 -3.22 -6.64
C ARG A 38 17.34 -4.32 -6.22
N PRO A 39 17.11 -5.32 -7.10
CA PRO A 39 16.36 -6.52 -6.71
C PRO A 39 16.93 -7.13 -5.43
N SER A 40 16.07 -7.42 -4.46
CA SER A 40 16.45 -8.00 -3.18
C SER A 40 15.37 -8.98 -2.72
N PRO A 41 15.67 -10.29 -2.63
CA PRO A 41 14.70 -11.28 -2.17
C PRO A 41 14.18 -10.99 -0.76
N TRP A 42 15.05 -10.51 0.13
CA TRP A 42 14.65 -10.11 1.49
C TRP A 42 13.64 -8.98 1.48
N ARG A 43 13.88 -7.91 0.72
CA ARG A 43 12.95 -6.78 0.62
C ARG A 43 11.62 -7.21 0.01
N MET A 44 11.65 -8.11 -0.97
CA MET A 44 10.44 -8.69 -1.57
C MET A 44 9.63 -9.49 -0.54
N GLY A 45 10.30 -10.34 0.26
CA GLY A 45 9.65 -11.09 1.35
C GLY A 45 9.06 -10.17 2.42
N ALA A 46 9.77 -9.11 2.80
CA ALA A 46 9.28 -8.10 3.73
C ALA A 46 8.07 -7.31 3.19
N GLU A 47 8.10 -6.95 1.90
CA GLU A 47 6.98 -6.31 1.20
C GLU A 47 5.74 -7.19 1.21
N PHE A 48 5.90 -8.48 0.92
CA PHE A 48 4.81 -9.44 0.98
C PHE A 48 4.27 -9.60 2.41
N GLY A 49 5.15 -9.77 3.40
CA GLY A 49 4.76 -9.94 4.80
C GLY A 49 3.97 -8.74 5.35
N ARG A 50 4.45 -7.51 5.12
CA ARG A 50 3.74 -6.29 5.55
C ARG A 50 2.41 -6.11 4.81
N THR A 51 2.36 -6.46 3.52
CA THR A 51 1.12 -6.39 2.72
C THR A 51 0.11 -7.42 3.18
N LEU A 52 0.54 -8.64 3.51
CA LEU A 52 -0.31 -9.67 4.06
C LEU A 52 -0.90 -9.23 5.42
N ALA A 53 -0.09 -8.63 6.29
CA ALA A 53 -0.57 -8.08 7.56
C ALA A 53 -1.64 -7.00 7.35
N LEU A 54 -1.42 -6.07 6.41
CA LEU A 54 -2.42 -5.08 6.01
C LEU A 54 -3.73 -5.74 5.56
N VAL A 55 -3.66 -6.75 4.69
CA VAL A 55 -4.84 -7.45 4.15
C VAL A 55 -5.63 -8.12 5.27
N VAL A 56 -4.94 -8.78 6.21
CA VAL A 56 -5.58 -9.42 7.37
C VAL A 56 -6.28 -8.39 8.24
N VAL A 57 -5.61 -7.29 8.58
CA VAL A 57 -6.20 -6.20 9.36
C VAL A 57 -7.42 -5.62 8.64
N PHE A 58 -7.31 -5.36 7.34
CA PHE A 58 -8.41 -4.84 6.54
C PHE A 58 -9.61 -5.80 6.52
N ALA A 59 -9.37 -7.11 6.37
CA ALA A 59 -10.42 -8.12 6.40
C ALA A 59 -11.16 -8.14 7.74
N VAL A 60 -10.43 -8.02 8.86
CA VAL A 60 -11.01 -7.93 10.21
C VAL A 60 -11.86 -6.68 10.35
N LEU A 61 -11.32 -5.50 9.96
CA LEU A 61 -12.06 -4.24 10.01
C LEU A 61 -13.33 -4.31 9.16
N ALA A 62 -13.23 -4.82 7.93
CA ALA A 62 -14.37 -4.98 7.04
C ALA A 62 -15.41 -5.98 7.56
N ALA A 63 -15.02 -6.94 8.40
CA ALA A 63 -15.95 -7.87 9.05
C ALA A 63 -16.64 -7.23 10.27
N ALA A 64 -15.97 -6.30 10.94
CA ALA A 64 -16.45 -5.64 12.16
C ALA A 64 -17.35 -4.42 11.91
N THR A 65 -17.54 -4.01 10.65
CA THR A 65 -18.29 -2.81 10.27
C THR A 65 -19.27 -3.09 9.14
N SER A 66 -20.32 -2.26 9.04
CA SER A 66 -21.24 -2.21 7.90
C SER A 66 -20.83 -1.19 6.83
N TRP A 67 -19.67 -0.55 6.99
CA TRP A 67 -19.18 0.44 6.03
C TRP A 67 -18.91 -0.19 4.65
N PRO A 68 -19.22 0.51 3.55
CA PRO A 68 -18.83 0.05 2.21
C PRO A 68 -17.32 -0.16 2.12
N VAL A 69 -16.89 -1.27 1.50
CA VAL A 69 -15.46 -1.66 1.45
C VAL A 69 -14.56 -0.57 0.83
N LEU A 70 -15.05 0.18 -0.16
CA LEU A 70 -14.31 1.31 -0.74
C LEU A 70 -14.26 2.52 0.20
N GLY A 71 -15.33 2.78 0.97
CA GLY A 71 -15.33 3.80 2.00
C GLY A 71 -14.32 3.47 3.10
N LEU A 72 -14.27 2.20 3.51
CA LEU A 72 -13.27 1.70 4.46
C LEU A 72 -11.84 1.81 3.88
N ALA A 73 -11.64 1.52 2.59
CA ALA A 73 -10.35 1.67 1.92
C ALA A 73 -9.82 3.11 2.00
N VAL A 74 -10.68 4.08 1.66
CA VAL A 74 -10.33 5.51 1.74
C VAL A 74 -10.08 5.93 3.18
N LEU A 75 -10.90 5.46 4.13
CA LEU A 75 -10.71 5.77 5.56
C LEU A 75 -9.37 5.24 6.08
N VAL A 76 -9.04 3.97 5.80
CA VAL A 76 -7.77 3.36 6.20
C VAL A 76 -6.60 4.10 5.55
N TRP A 77 -6.70 4.42 4.26
CA TRP A 77 -5.66 5.18 3.56
C TRP A 77 -5.44 6.58 4.16
N ALA A 78 -6.52 7.32 4.40
CA ALA A 78 -6.47 8.67 4.93
C ALA A 78 -6.00 8.68 6.39
N GLY A 79 -6.47 7.74 7.21
CA GLY A 79 -6.14 7.68 8.64
C GLY A 79 -4.73 7.16 8.93
N PHE A 80 -4.17 6.32 8.07
CA PHE A 80 -2.87 5.69 8.29
C PHE A 80 -1.79 6.19 7.31
N PRO A 81 -1.71 5.74 6.04
CA PRO A 81 -0.71 6.24 5.08
C PRO A 81 -0.58 7.76 5.03
N VAL A 82 -1.69 8.50 4.87
CA VAL A 82 -1.61 9.96 4.73
C VAL A 82 -1.10 10.63 6.00
N ILE A 83 -1.62 10.25 7.18
CA ILE A 83 -1.17 10.84 8.45
C ILE A 83 0.30 10.52 8.74
N ILE A 84 0.73 9.27 8.54
CA ILE A 84 2.12 8.86 8.77
C ILE A 84 3.06 9.60 7.81
N LEU A 85 2.71 9.67 6.53
CA LEU A 85 3.52 10.35 5.53
C LEU A 85 3.52 11.87 5.75
N ALA A 86 2.41 12.46 6.20
CA ALA A 86 2.38 13.86 6.61
C ALA A 86 3.39 14.13 7.73
N GLY A 87 3.48 13.25 8.73
CA GLY A 87 4.51 13.31 9.77
C GLY A 87 5.93 13.34 9.19
N SER A 88 6.23 12.45 8.23
CA SER A 88 7.55 12.41 7.57
C SER A 88 7.87 13.70 6.79
N VAL A 89 6.86 14.33 6.17
CA VAL A 89 7.03 15.61 5.48
C VAL A 89 7.30 16.73 6.48
N LEU A 90 6.47 16.82 7.53
CA LEU A 90 6.49 17.90 8.50
C LEU A 90 7.75 17.86 9.39
N HIS A 91 8.17 16.68 9.81
CA HIS A 91 9.23 16.50 10.82
C HIS A 91 10.56 16.06 10.23
N GLU A 92 10.55 15.30 9.12
CA GLU A 92 11.76 14.70 8.54
C GLU A 92 12.13 15.31 7.19
N ARG A 93 11.38 16.32 6.73
CA ARG A 93 11.59 17.03 5.46
C ARG A 93 11.59 16.11 4.23
N VAL A 94 10.84 15.01 4.31
CA VAL A 94 10.58 14.17 3.12
C VAL A 94 9.93 15.02 2.03
N PRO A 95 10.39 14.97 0.76
CA PRO A 95 9.78 15.74 -0.30
C PRO A 95 8.29 15.42 -0.45
N VAL A 96 7.43 16.45 -0.52
CA VAL A 96 5.96 16.27 -0.67
C VAL A 96 5.64 15.39 -1.88
N ARG A 97 6.37 15.54 -2.98
CA ARG A 97 6.21 14.72 -4.19
C ARG A 97 6.52 13.23 -3.93
N LEU A 98 7.52 12.94 -3.10
CA LEU A 98 7.89 11.57 -2.73
C LEU A 98 6.84 10.97 -1.80
N ALA A 99 6.39 11.74 -0.79
CA ALA A 99 5.30 11.33 0.09
C ALA A 99 4.01 11.06 -0.71
N ALA A 100 3.66 11.92 -1.67
CA ALA A 100 2.51 11.71 -2.56
C ALA A 100 2.66 10.44 -3.42
N LEU A 101 3.86 10.15 -3.93
CA LEU A 101 4.13 8.92 -4.68
C LEU A 101 3.88 7.67 -3.82
N HIS A 102 4.36 7.67 -2.56
CA HIS A 102 4.13 6.58 -1.62
C HIS A 102 2.66 6.49 -1.20
N ALA A 103 2.01 7.62 -0.93
CA ALA A 103 0.59 7.66 -0.58
C ALA A 103 -0.29 7.12 -1.72
N GLY A 104 0.07 7.41 -2.98
CA GLY A 104 -0.59 6.87 -4.17
C GLY A 104 -0.47 5.35 -4.28
N ASP A 105 0.73 4.79 -4.15
CA ASP A 105 0.96 3.33 -4.11
C ASP A 105 0.08 2.67 -3.03
N TRP A 106 0.08 3.23 -1.82
CA TRP A 106 -0.75 2.74 -0.72
C TRP A 106 -2.24 2.80 -1.03
N LEU A 107 -2.74 3.89 -1.61
CA LEU A 107 -4.16 4.01 -1.96
C LEU A 107 -4.58 2.90 -2.93
N VAL A 108 -3.84 2.74 -4.03
CA VAL A 108 -4.19 1.75 -5.06
C VAL A 108 -4.13 0.34 -4.50
N LYS A 109 -3.12 0.02 -3.68
CA LYS A 109 -3.05 -1.27 -2.96
C LYS A 109 -4.27 -1.52 -2.09
N ILE A 110 -4.63 -0.57 -1.24
CA ILE A 110 -5.73 -0.73 -0.29
C ILE A 110 -7.07 -0.85 -1.05
N VAL A 111 -7.26 -0.10 -2.14
CA VAL A 111 -8.42 -0.25 -3.02
C VAL A 111 -8.48 -1.64 -3.64
N VAL A 112 -7.37 -2.17 -4.16
CA VAL A 112 -7.32 -3.53 -4.70
C VAL A 112 -7.65 -4.57 -3.64
N VAL A 113 -7.10 -4.43 -2.43
CA VAL A 113 -7.44 -5.28 -1.29
C VAL A 113 -8.95 -5.22 -0.99
N ALA A 114 -9.52 -4.02 -0.93
CA ALA A 114 -10.94 -3.83 -0.66
C ALA A 114 -11.84 -4.45 -1.74
N LEU A 115 -11.48 -4.31 -3.02
CA LEU A 115 -12.22 -4.89 -4.13
C LEU A 115 -12.15 -6.42 -4.14
N VAL A 116 -10.95 -6.99 -3.95
CA VAL A 116 -10.78 -8.45 -3.89
C VAL A 116 -11.53 -9.02 -2.69
N LEU A 117 -11.33 -8.48 -1.49
CA LEU A 117 -12.01 -8.99 -0.30
C LEU A 117 -13.52 -8.75 -0.36
N GLY A 118 -13.97 -7.61 -0.90
CA GLY A 118 -15.38 -7.28 -1.04
C GLY A 118 -16.10 -8.13 -2.08
N GLY A 119 -15.45 -8.46 -3.20
CA GLY A 119 -16.02 -9.32 -4.24
C GLY A 119 -16.07 -10.81 -3.89
N TRP A 120 -15.40 -11.22 -2.81
CA TRP A 120 -15.41 -12.59 -2.30
C TRP A 120 -16.41 -12.85 -1.17
N ARG A 121 -17.18 -11.84 -0.78
CA ARG A 121 -18.23 -11.91 0.25
C ARG A 121 -19.59 -12.12 -0.40
#